data_AF-A0A3D9I643-F1
#
_entry.id   AF-A0A3D9I643-F1
#
_cell.length_a   1.000
_cell.length_b   1.000
_cell.length_c   1.000
_cell.angle_alpha   90.00
_cell.angle_beta   90.00
_cell.angle_gamma   90.00
#
_symmetry.space_group_name_H-M   'P 1'
#
loop_
_entity.id
_entity.type
_entity.pdbx_description
1 polymer ?
#
loop_
_entity_poly.entity_id
_entity_poly.type
_entity_poly.pdbx_seq_one_letter_code
_entity_poly.pdbx_strand_id
1 'polypeptide(L)'
;MSLEQIPLARQVDVALEKLGGELKGLVAGTIVLQIRDDAVGRFGIRHLPVDCGEQGREVVGMTPSEVMLLRKLAVEALRHKNGWTHGEISYDFLLKQGQVYVSVQFESNYNMANLMFRFSPKKRDRREASNE
;
A
#
# COMPACT_ATOMS: atom_id res chain seq x y z
N MET A 1 3.59 -14.06 24.60
CA MET A 1 4.79 -13.49 23.96
C MET A 1 4.31 -12.55 22.87
N SER A 2 4.22 -11.26 23.18
CA SER A 2 3.90 -10.23 22.18
C SER A 2 5.07 -10.18 21.21
N LEU A 3 4.92 -10.80 20.04
CA LEU A 3 5.78 -10.51 18.90
C LEU A 3 5.79 -8.99 18.77
N GLU A 4 6.95 -8.37 18.96
CA GLU A 4 7.14 -6.94 18.73
C GLU A 4 6.73 -6.69 17.27
N GLN A 5 5.50 -6.21 17.07
CA GLN A 5 5.01 -5.93 15.73
C GLN A 5 5.88 -4.80 15.20
N ILE A 6 6.63 -5.10 14.14
CA ILE A 6 7.48 -4.13 13.46
C ILE A 6 6.60 -2.93 13.11
N PRO A 7 6.99 -1.70 13.50
CA PRO A 7 6.18 -0.51 13.21
C PRO A 7 5.87 -0.40 11.72
N LEU A 8 4.65 0.01 11.37
CA LEU A 8 4.22 0.17 9.97
C LEU A 8 5.21 1.03 9.16
N ALA A 9 5.76 2.07 9.77
CA ALA A 9 6.81 2.91 9.18
C ALA A 9 8.03 2.11 8.70
N ARG A 10 8.48 1.13 9.49
CA ARG A 10 9.60 0.27 9.13
C ARG A 10 9.21 -0.75 8.06
N GLN A 11 7.98 -1.26 8.10
CA GLN A 11 7.48 -2.16 7.06
C GLN A 11 7.38 -1.45 5.70
N VAL A 12 6.90 -0.20 5.68
CA VAL A 12 6.85 0.64 4.47
C VAL A 12 8.25 0.90 3.93
N ASP A 13 9.20 1.26 4.80
CA ASP A 13 10.59 1.47 4.39
C ASP A 13 11.21 0.23 3.72
N VAL A 14 10.99 -0.96 4.30
CA VAL A 14 11.46 -2.24 3.73
C VAL A 14 10.77 -2.56 2.40
N ALA A 15 9.47 -2.28 2.28
CA ALA A 15 8.73 -2.47 1.03
C ALA A 15 9.30 -1.57 -0.09
N LEU A 16 9.57 -0.30 0.21
CA LEU A 16 10.15 0.64 -0.74
C LEU A 16 11.61 0.29 -1.09
N GLU A 17 12.37 -0.28 -0.15
CA GLU A 17 13.71 -0.79 -0.42
C GLU A 17 13.72 -1.90 -1.47
N LYS A 18 12.77 -2.86 -1.35
CA LYS A 18 12.61 -3.93 -2.33
C LYS A 18 12.22 -3.39 -3.71
N LEU A 19 11.41 -2.34 -3.75
CA LEU A 19 11.04 -1.64 -4.98
C LEU A 19 12.15 -0.74 -5.54
N GLY A 20 13.25 -0.51 -4.79
CA GLY A 20 14.30 0.41 -5.18
C GLY A 20 15.00 0.07 -6.49
N GLY A 21 15.03 -1.20 -6.90
CA GLY A 21 15.53 -1.62 -8.21
C GLY A 21 14.66 -1.11 -9.36
N GLU A 22 13.34 -1.24 -9.21
CA GLU A 22 12.35 -0.79 -10.21
C GLU A 22 12.29 0.75 -10.26
N LEU A 23 12.32 1.42 -9.10
CA LEU A 23 12.25 2.88 -9.02
C LEU A 23 13.41 3.58 -9.74
N LYS A 24 14.60 2.97 -9.78
CA LYS A 24 15.76 3.55 -10.48
C LYS A 24 15.55 3.73 -11.98
N GLY A 25 14.66 2.95 -12.59
CA GLY A 25 14.32 3.05 -14.00
C GLY A 25 13.14 3.98 -14.29
N LEU A 26 12.54 4.58 -13.27
CA LEU A 26 11.28 5.33 -13.41
C LEU A 26 11.46 6.81 -13.12
N VAL A 27 10.75 7.61 -13.90
CA VAL A 27 10.62 9.06 -13.69
C VAL A 27 9.32 9.39 -12.99
N ALA A 28 8.26 8.61 -13.21
CA ALA A 28 6.99 8.82 -12.54
C ALA A 28 6.19 7.51 -12.45
N GLY A 29 5.29 7.47 -11.48
CA GLY A 29 4.40 6.35 -11.25
C GLY A 29 3.71 6.46 -9.90
N THR A 30 2.92 5.45 -9.59
CA THR A 30 2.21 5.35 -8.31
C THR A 30 2.67 4.10 -7.57
N ILE A 31 3.25 4.26 -6.39
CA ILE A 31 3.53 3.14 -5.50
C ILE A 31 2.27 2.85 -4.70
N VAL A 32 1.88 1.59 -4.64
CA VAL A 32 0.66 1.16 -3.94
C VAL A 32 1.05 0.18 -2.84
N LEU A 33 0.61 0.42 -1.60
CA LEU A 33 0.74 -0.51 -0.48
C LEU A 33 -0.62 -0.83 0.12
N GLN A 34 -0.91 -2.12 0.27
CA GLN A 34 -2.10 -2.64 0.92
C GLN A 34 -1.78 -3.02 2.35
N ILE A 35 -2.49 -2.43 3.30
CA ILE A 35 -2.30 -2.59 4.72
C ILE A 35 -3.50 -3.30 5.32
N ARG A 36 -3.25 -4.31 6.16
CA ARG A 36 -4.25 -5.04 6.94
C ARG A 36 -3.69 -5.32 8.32
N ASP A 37 -4.47 -5.04 9.36
CA ASP A 37 -4.07 -5.23 10.76
C ASP A 37 -2.66 -4.65 11.06
N ASP A 38 -2.40 -3.41 10.61
CA ASP A 38 -1.10 -2.72 10.76
C ASP A 38 0.11 -3.42 10.08
N ALA A 39 -0.15 -4.36 9.17
CA ALA A 39 0.85 -5.05 8.39
C ALA A 39 0.74 -4.73 6.88
N VAL A 40 1.90 -4.52 6.23
CA VAL A 40 1.99 -4.41 4.76
C VAL A 40 1.79 -5.80 4.17
N GLY A 41 0.62 -6.04 3.57
CA GLY A 41 0.28 -7.32 2.94
C GLY A 41 0.78 -7.42 1.49
N ARG A 42 0.59 -6.35 0.71
CA ARG A 42 0.98 -6.29 -0.70
C ARG A 42 1.55 -4.92 -1.02
N PHE A 43 2.56 -4.87 -1.87
CA PHE A 43 3.11 -3.63 -2.39
C PHE A 43 3.47 -3.78 -3.87
N GLY A 44 3.52 -2.68 -4.61
CA GLY A 44 3.91 -2.69 -6.01
C GLY A 44 3.94 -1.28 -6.60
N ILE A 45 4.34 -1.19 -7.87
CA ILE A 45 4.38 0.05 -8.63
C ILE A 45 3.39 -0.05 -9.79
N ARG A 46 2.59 1.00 -9.98
CA ARG A 46 1.82 1.25 -11.18
C ARG A 46 2.59 2.25 -12.03
N HIS A 47 3.06 1.79 -13.19
CA HIS A 47 3.70 2.64 -14.17
C HIS A 47 2.69 3.62 -14.76
N LEU A 48 3.15 4.81 -15.14
CA LEU A 48 2.38 5.66 -16.05
C LEU A 48 2.18 4.93 -17.39
N PRO A 49 1.13 5.29 -18.17
CA PRO A 49 0.98 4.78 -19.53
C PRO A 49 2.30 4.90 -20.30
N VAL A 50 2.79 3.77 -20.81
CA VAL A 50 4.02 3.73 -21.58
C VAL A 50 3.67 3.98 -23.04
N ASP A 51 4.21 5.05 -23.61
CA ASP A 51 4.12 5.31 -25.04
C ASP A 51 5.01 4.31 -25.79
N CYS A 52 4.41 3.26 -26.35
CA CYS A 52 5.10 2.29 -27.18
C CYS A 52 5.33 2.88 -28.59
N GLY A 53 6.47 3.54 -28.81
CA GLY A 53 6.93 4.06 -30.12
C GLY A 53 8.42 4.38 -30.13
N GLU A 54 8.99 4.77 -31.27
CA GLU A 54 10.41 5.18 -31.38
C GLU A 54 10.65 6.51 -30.66
N GLN A 55 10.81 6.47 -29.34
CA GLN A 55 11.27 7.62 -28.56
C GLN A 55 12.77 7.49 -28.29
N GLY A 56 13.56 8.24 -29.07
CA GLY A 56 15.02 8.33 -28.99
C GLY A 56 15.57 9.06 -27.76
N ARG A 57 15.00 8.82 -26.57
CA ARG A 57 15.57 9.32 -25.30
C ARG A 57 15.64 8.21 -24.27
N GLU A 58 16.87 7.85 -23.91
CA GLU A 58 17.14 7.16 -22.65
C GLU A 58 16.58 8.03 -21.52
N VAL A 59 15.45 7.61 -20.97
CA VAL A 59 14.89 8.26 -19.79
C VAL A 59 15.78 7.85 -18.62
N VAL A 60 16.64 8.76 -18.18
CA VAL A 60 17.39 8.61 -16.94
C VAL A 60 16.38 8.61 -15.80
N GLY A 61 16.10 7.44 -15.24
CA GLY A 61 15.24 7.27 -14.09
C GLY A 61 15.89 7.77 -12.79
N MET A 62 15.25 7.51 -11.66
CA MET A 62 15.76 7.97 -10.37
C MET A 62 17.17 7.43 -10.05
N THR A 63 18.04 8.34 -9.62
CA THR A 63 19.31 8.02 -8.98
C THR A 63 19.09 7.36 -7.61
N PRO A 64 20.08 6.62 -7.07
CA PRO A 64 19.98 6.04 -5.73
C PRO A 64 19.68 7.06 -4.62
N SER A 65 20.21 8.28 -4.74
CA SER A 65 19.93 9.41 -3.84
C SER A 65 18.47 9.85 -3.88
N GLU A 66 17.88 9.93 -5.07
CA GLU A 66 16.47 10.30 -5.26
C GLU A 66 15.54 9.22 -4.71
N VAL A 67 15.88 7.94 -4.89
CA VAL A 67 15.15 6.82 -4.27
C VAL A 67 15.21 6.89 -2.75
N MET A 68 16.36 7.21 -2.16
CA MET A 68 16.47 7.40 -0.70
C MET A 68 15.62 8.57 -0.22
N LEU A 69 15.58 9.68 -0.97
CA LEU A 69 14.74 10.82 -0.64
C LEU A 69 13.25 10.45 -0.69
N LEU A 70 12.83 9.73 -1.73
CA LEU A 70 11.46 9.21 -1.85
C LEU A 70 11.08 8.34 -0.66
N ARG A 71 11.95 7.40 -0.25
CA ARG A 71 11.74 6.55 0.93
C ARG A 71 11.52 7.36 2.20
N LYS A 72 12.36 8.37 2.43
CA LYS A 72 12.26 9.25 3.58
C LYS A 72 10.92 10.00 3.61
N LEU A 73 10.53 10.60 2.47
CA LEU A 73 9.26 11.29 2.33
C LEU A 73 8.06 10.37 2.56
N ALA A 74 8.13 9.15 2.04
CA ALA A 74 7.06 8.17 2.17
C ALA A 74 6.83 7.72 3.63
N VAL A 75 7.92 7.54 4.39
CA VAL A 75 7.87 7.23 5.82
C VAL A 75 7.38 8.44 6.64
N GLU A 76 7.82 9.65 6.29
CA GLU A 76 7.38 10.87 6.96
C GLU A 76 5.88 11.11 6.81
N ALA A 77 5.31 10.82 5.64
CA ALA A 77 3.88 10.94 5.38
C ALA A 77 3.01 10.11 6.34
N LEU A 78 3.54 8.99 6.86
CA LEU A 78 2.81 8.13 7.82
C LEU A 78 2.57 8.82 9.17
N ARG A 79 3.35 9.85 9.52
CA ARG A 79 3.17 10.60 10.78
C ARG A 79 1.85 11.36 10.85
N HIS A 80 1.24 11.65 9.70
CA HIS A 80 -0.09 12.28 9.64
C HIS A 80 -1.23 11.27 9.91
N LYS A 81 -0.88 9.98 9.99
CA LYS A 81 -1.68 8.81 10.31
C LYS A 81 -2.00 8.60 11.79
N ASN A 82 -3.26 8.67 12.24
CA ASN A 82 -3.68 8.19 13.57
C ASN A 82 -4.85 7.19 13.47
N GLY A 83 -4.73 6.03 14.12
CA GLY A 83 -5.85 5.07 14.29
C GLY A 83 -6.28 4.31 13.03
N TRP A 84 -5.45 4.23 12.00
CA TRP A 84 -5.75 3.51 10.76
C TRP A 84 -4.99 2.21 10.69
N THR A 85 -5.72 1.11 10.51
CA THR A 85 -5.18 -0.25 10.54
C THR A 85 -5.39 -1.01 9.23
N HIS A 86 -6.28 -0.53 8.36
CA HIS A 86 -6.70 -1.21 7.14
C HIS A 86 -6.88 -0.23 5.99
N GLY A 87 -6.35 -0.57 4.84
CA GLY A 87 -6.61 0.16 3.61
C GLY A 87 -5.46 0.13 2.61
N GLU A 88 -5.42 1.15 1.77
CA GLU A 88 -4.40 1.34 0.75
C GLU A 88 -3.66 2.67 0.97
N ILE A 89 -2.36 2.67 0.71
CA ILE A 89 -1.53 3.86 0.63
C ILE A 89 -1.04 3.99 -0.80
N SER A 90 -1.31 5.12 -1.43
CA SER A 90 -0.83 5.43 -2.77
C SER A 90 0.17 6.58 -2.69
N TYR A 91 1.38 6.38 -3.20
CA TYR A 91 2.41 7.40 -3.35
C TYR A 91 2.58 7.71 -4.83
N ASP A 92 2.02 8.83 -5.27
CA ASP A 92 2.23 9.34 -6.62
C ASP A 92 3.54 10.11 -6.64
N PHE A 93 4.51 9.64 -7.41
CA PHE A 93 5.82 10.27 -7.51
C PHE A 93 6.11 10.77 -8.92
N LEU A 94 6.87 11.86 -8.97
CA LEU A 94 7.37 12.47 -10.19
C LEU A 94 8.78 12.99 -9.96
N LEU A 95 9.70 12.63 -10.84
CA LEU A 95 11.03 13.18 -10.95
C LEU A 95 11.01 14.26 -12.02
N LYS A 96 11.26 15.51 -11.63
CA LYS A 96 11.34 16.64 -12.56
C LYS A 96 12.57 17.46 -12.24
N GLN A 97 13.47 17.62 -13.22
CA GLN A 97 14.70 18.42 -13.08
C GLN A 97 15.58 18.00 -11.89
N GLY A 98 15.64 16.69 -11.58
CA GLY A 98 16.42 16.16 -10.44
C GLY A 98 15.75 16.39 -9.07
N GLN A 99 14.49 16.86 -9.05
CA GLN A 99 13.71 17.02 -7.84
C GLN A 99 12.59 15.98 -7.79
N VAL A 100 12.51 15.28 -6.65
CA VAL A 100 11.48 14.28 -6.37
C VAL A 100 10.28 14.95 -5.75
N TYR A 101 9.13 14.82 -6.40
CA TYR A 101 7.83 15.21 -5.90
C TYR A 101 7.07 13.95 -5.52
N VAL A 102 6.45 13.94 -4.34
CA VAL A 102 5.62 12.83 -3.85
C VAL A 102 4.32 13.40 -3.32
N SER A 103 3.20 12.89 -3.84
CA SER A 103 1.86 13.08 -3.27
C SER A 103 1.42 11.77 -2.63
N VAL A 104 0.76 11.84 -1.48
CA VAL A 104 0.36 10.66 -0.70
C VAL A 104 -1.14 10.67 -0.47
N GLN A 105 -1.79 9.57 -0.83
CA GLN A 105 -3.19 9.33 -0.56
C GLN A 105 -3.34 8.12 0.36
N PHE A 106 -4.18 8.28 1.38
CA PHE A 106 -4.57 7.21 2.28
C PHE A 106 -6.04 6.87 2.04
N GLU A 107 -6.32 5.64 1.68
CA GLU A 107 -7.68 5.14 1.52
C GLU A 107 -7.94 4.08 2.59
N SER A 108 -9.02 4.24 3.36
CA SER A 108 -9.45 3.23 4.34
C SER A 108 -10.36 2.22 3.65
N ASN A 109 -10.03 0.94 3.73
CA ASN A 109 -10.84 -0.13 3.10
C ASN A 109 -11.21 -1.18 4.15
N TYR A 110 -12.47 -1.13 4.60
CA TYR A 110 -13.03 -2.08 5.57
C TYR A 110 -14.02 -3.01 4.87
N ASN A 111 -13.71 -4.30 4.84
CA ASN A 111 -14.60 -5.29 4.25
C ASN A 111 -15.67 -5.75 5.25
N MET A 112 -16.93 -5.35 5.01
CA MET A 112 -18.08 -5.77 5.83
C MET A 112 -18.64 -7.16 5.46
N ALA A 113 -18.21 -7.79 4.37
CA ALA A 113 -18.72 -9.09 3.95
C ALA A 113 -18.48 -10.17 5.02
N ASN A 114 -17.38 -10.07 5.78
CA ASN A 114 -17.06 -11.00 6.86
C ASN A 114 -17.92 -10.81 8.12
N LEU A 115 -18.60 -9.66 8.28
CA LEU A 115 -19.53 -9.43 9.40
C LEU A 115 -20.87 -10.12 9.16
N MET A 116 -21.33 -10.20 7.91
CA MET A 116 -22.66 -10.74 7.56
C MET A 116 -22.77 -12.25 7.81
N PHE A 117 -21.66 -13.01 7.77
CA PHE A 117 -21.66 -14.43 8.13
C PHE A 117 -21.90 -14.68 9.62
N ARG A 118 -21.62 -13.71 10.50
CA ARG A 118 -21.89 -13.81 11.94
C ARG A 118 -23.31 -13.42 12.33
N PHE A 119 -24.03 -12.71 11.44
CA PHE A 119 -25.42 -12.31 11.66
C PHE A 119 -26.45 -13.29 11.12
N SER A 120 -26.05 -14.45 10.59
CA SER A 120 -27.01 -15.52 10.33
C SER A 120 -27.56 -16.01 11.67
N PRO A 121 -28.83 -15.72 12.02
CA PRO A 121 -29.39 -16.23 13.26
C PRO A 121 -29.36 -17.75 13.16
N LYS A 122 -28.69 -18.40 14.12
CA LYS A 122 -28.77 -19.85 14.32
C LYS A 122 -30.27 -20.20 14.27
N LYS A 123 -30.72 -20.87 13.22
CA LYS A 123 -32.11 -21.34 13.13
C LYS A 123 -32.35 -22.16 14.39
N ARG A 124 -33.20 -21.62 15.25
CA ARG A 124 -33.68 -22.23 16.48
C ARG A 124 -34.19 -23.61 16.12
N ASP A 125 -33.59 -24.66 16.69
CA ASP A 125 -34.03 -26.04 16.49
C ASP A 125 -35.55 -26.09 16.66
N ARG A 126 -36.22 -26.59 15.62
CA ARG A 126 -37.64 -26.92 15.67
C ARG A 126 -37.79 -27.89 16.84
N ARG A 127 -38.54 -27.49 17.86
CA ARG A 127 -39.09 -28.40 18.86
C ARG A 127 -39.64 -29.61 18.09
N GLU A 128 -39.06 -30.77 18.33
CA GLU A 128 -39.70 -32.04 18.03
C GLU A 128 -41.03 -32.03 18.80
N ALA A 129 -42.09 -31.74 18.06
CA ALA A 129 -43.43 -32.00 18.51
C ALA A 129 -43.57 -33.53 18.53
N SER A 130 -43.85 -34.02 19.73
CA SER A 130 -44.58 -35.23 20.06
C SER A 130 -45.25 -35.94 18.89
N ASN A 131 -45.00 -37.25 18.78
CA ASN A 131 -45.96 -38.29 18.40
C ASN A 131 -45.42 -39.57 19.06
N GLU A 132 -46.01 -39.97 20.19
CA GLU A 132 -46.95 -41.11 20.31
C GLU A 132 -46.25 -42.47 20.22
#